data_AF-A0A7V3U719-F1
#
_entry.id   AF-A0A7V3U719-F1
#
_cell.length_a   1.000
_cell.length_b   1.000
_cell.length_c   1.000
_cell.angle_alpha   90.00
_cell.angle_beta   90.00
_cell.angle_gamma   90.00
#
_symmetry.space_group_name_H-M   'P 1'
#
loop_
_entity.id
_entity.type
_entity.pdbx_description
1 polymer ?
#
loop_
_entity_poly.entity_id
_entity_poly.type
_entity_poly.pdbx_seq_one_letter_code
_entity_poly.pdbx_strand_id
1 'polypeptide(L)' 'MSKTPFLKIIPLGGLGEVGRNMLLFEYEEKILICDMGLRMPEENMPGVDYIIPNVEYLKNKK' A
#
# COMPACT_ATOMS: atom_id res chain seq x y z
N MET A 1 16.58 0.13 -28.57
CA MET A 1 17.25 -0.11 -27.29
C MET A 1 16.19 -0.64 -26.32
N SER A 2 16.37 -1.84 -25.76
CA SER A 2 15.46 -2.33 -24.71
C SER A 2 15.67 -1.47 -23.46
N LYS A 3 14.58 -0.93 -22.91
CA LYS A 3 14.62 -0.14 -21.68
C LYS A 3 14.89 -1.13 -20.53
N THR A 4 15.95 -0.93 -19.74
CA THR A 4 16.15 -1.71 -18.51
C THR A 4 14.95 -1.49 -17.60
N PRO A 5 14.29 -2.55 -17.08
CA PRO A 5 13.17 -2.38 -16.18
C PRO A 5 13.62 -1.72 -14.88
N PHE A 6 12.84 -0.75 -14.40
CA PHE A 6 13.08 -0.12 -13.11
C PHE A 6 12.22 -0.79 -12.04
N LEU A 7 12.80 -1.02 -10.86
CA LEU A 7 12.05 -1.35 -9.66
C LEU A 7 11.34 -0.09 -9.16
N LYS A 8 10.02 -0.18 -8.95
CA LYS A 8 9.24 0.85 -8.27
C LYS A 8 8.95 0.41 -6.84
N ILE A 9 9.07 1.37 -5.93
CA ILE A 9 8.78 1.21 -4.51
C ILE A 9 7.61 2.15 -4.21
N ILE A 10 6.46 1.61 -3.83
CA ILE A 10 5.21 2.37 -3.74
C ILE A 10 4.58 2.11 -2.36
N PRO A 11 4.72 3.05 -1.41
CA PRO A 11 4.03 2.95 -0.13
C PRO A 11 2.55 3.34 -0.30
N LEU A 12 1.65 2.42 0.02
CA LEU A 12 0.20 2.67 0.05
C LEU A 12 -0.33 2.95 1.47
N GLY A 13 0.51 2.77 2.49
CA GLY A 13 0.24 3.21 3.85
C GLY A 13 1.46 2.99 4.77
N GLY A 14 1.46 3.65 5.93
CA GLY A 14 2.56 3.60 6.90
C GLY A 14 3.70 4.60 6.67
N LEU A 15 3.77 5.28 5.52
CA LEU A 15 4.76 6.32 5.29
C LEU A 15 4.33 7.64 5.96
N GLY A 16 5.09 8.08 6.97
CA GLY A 16 4.79 9.31 7.71
C GLY A 16 3.61 9.18 8.68
N GLU A 17 3.15 7.96 8.95
CA GLU A 17 2.07 7.65 9.89
C GLU A 17 2.38 6.37 10.68
N VAL A 18 1.59 6.10 11.72
CA VAL A 18 1.70 4.87 12.53
C VAL A 18 0.57 3.91 12.18
N GLY A 19 0.92 2.68 11.78
CA GLY A 19 -0.05 1.65 11.38
C GLY A 19 -0.42 1.74 9.89
N ARG A 20 -1.37 0.90 9.46
CA ARG A 20 -1.81 0.82 8.05
C ARG A 20 -0.65 0.57 7.06
N ASN A 21 0.37 -0.17 7.48
CA ASN A 21 1.55 -0.42 6.66
C ASN A 21 1.18 -1.22 5.40
N MET A 22 1.58 -0.72 4.23
CA MET A 22 1.52 -1.48 2.98
C MET A 22 2.54 -0.93 2.00
N LEU A 23 3.50 -1.76 1.61
CA LEU A 23 4.55 -1.40 0.66
C LEU A 23 4.51 -2.33 -0.55
N LEU A 24 4.46 -1.75 -1.75
CA LEU A 24 4.54 -2.50 -2.99
C LEU A 24 5.94 -2.38 -3.59
N PHE A 25 6.44 -3.52 -4.08
CA PHE A 25 7.56 -3.61 -5.00
C PHE A 25 7.01 -4.03 -6.36
N GLU A 26 7.00 -3.13 -7.33
CA GLU A 26 6.58 -3.42 -8.72
C GLU A 26 7.84 -3.52 -9.60
N TYR A 27 8.03 -4.66 -10.25
CA TYR A 27 9.10 -4.89 -11.21
C TYR A 27 8.52 -5.62 -12.43
N GLU A 28 8.65 -4.99 -13.60
CA GLU A 28 7.98 -5.43 -14.84
C GLU A 28 6.46 -5.56 -14.61
N GLU A 29 5.89 -6.73 -14.85
CA GLU A 29 4.46 -7.02 -14.68
C GLU A 29 4.17 -7.76 -13.36
N LYS A 30 5.14 -7.79 -12.44
CA LYS A 30 5.02 -8.48 -11.16
C LYS A 30 4.98 -7.48 -10.01
N ILE A 31 4.14 -7.80 -9.02
CA ILE A 31 3.98 -7.01 -7.80
C ILE A 31 4.20 -7.93 -6.60
N LEU A 32 5.10 -7.53 -5.71
CA LEU A 32 5.25 -8.10 -4.37
C LEU A 32 4.67 -7.11 -3.36
N ILE A 33 3.75 -7.59 -2.53
CA ILE A 33 3.17 -6.83 -1.43
C ILE A 33 3.92 -7.20 -0.15
N CYS A 34 4.46 -6.20 0.55
CA CYS A 34 5.03 -6.33 1.87
C CYS A 34 4.09 -5.65 2.87
N ASP A 35 3.56 -6.46 3.80
CA ASP A 35 2.51 -6.14 4.76
C ASP A 35 1.15 -5.74 4.18
N MET A 36 0.13 -5.88 5.02
CA MET A 36 -1.21 -5.35 4.84
C MET A 36 -1.77 -5.03 6.23
N GLY A 37 -1.15 -4.04 6.88
CA GLY A 37 -1.47 -3.65 8.24
C GLY A 37 -2.78 -2.87 8.35
N LEU A 38 -3.27 -2.76 9.57
CA LEU A 38 -4.39 -1.88 9.93
C LEU A 38 -3.91 -0.75 10.83
N ARG A 39 -4.73 0.27 10.98
CA ARG A 39 -4.56 1.33 11.98
C ARG A 39 -5.84 1.47 12.79
N MET A 40 -5.68 1.72 14.10
CA MET A 40 -6.81 2.02 14.98
C MET A 40 -7.37 3.43 14.70
N PRO A 41 -8.69 3.63 14.84
CA PRO A 41 -9.33 4.94 14.66
C PRO A 41 -8.84 5.96 15.69
N GLU A 42 -8.98 7.24 15.35
CA GLU A 42 -8.79 8.36 16.28
C GLU A 42 -10.08 8.65 17.07
N GLU A 43 -9.98 9.37 18.20
CA GLU A 43 -11.14 9.68 19.07
C GLU A 43 -12.28 10.42 18.35
N ASN A 44 -11.96 11.15 17.27
CA ASN A 44 -12.90 11.89 16.45
C ASN A 44 -13.56 11.05 15.34
N MET A 45 -13.36 9.73 15.30
CA MET A 45 -13.92 8.82 14.29
C MET A 45 -14.95 7.85 14.90
N PRO A 46 -16.12 8.34 15.37
CA PRO A 46 -17.13 7.49 16.00
C PRO A 46 -17.70 6.47 15.01
N GLY A 47 -17.79 5.22 15.43
CA GLY A 47 -18.34 4.11 14.64
C GLY A 47 -17.36 3.45 13.66
N VAL A 48 -16.10 3.89 13.63
CA VAL A 48 -15.04 3.22 12.86
C VAL A 48 -14.32 2.22 13.77
N ASP A 49 -14.17 0.95 13.34
CA ASP A 49 -13.45 -0.07 14.10
C ASP A 49 -11.94 -0.11 13.76
N TYR A 50 -11.59 0.04 12.48
CA TYR A 50 -10.21 0.05 11.98
C TYR A 50 -10.12 0.69 10.59
N ILE A 51 -8.90 1.13 10.23
CA ILE A 51 -8.57 1.77 8.95
C ILE A 51 -7.58 0.87 8.20
N ILE A 52 -7.84 0.61 6.92
CA ILE A 52 -7.00 -0.21 6.03
C ILE A 52 -6.40 0.61 4.88
N PRO A 53 -5.30 0.13 4.25
CA PRO A 53 -4.69 0.77 3.07
C PRO A 53 -5.65 0.80 1.88
N ASN A 54 -5.54 1.85 1.06
CA ASN A 54 -6.32 1.95 -0.19
C ASN A 54 -5.64 1.15 -1.30
N VAL A 55 -6.31 0.08 -1.76
CA VAL A 55 -5.78 -0.85 -2.76
C VAL A 55 -6.21 -0.54 -4.20
N GLU A 56 -6.80 0.63 -4.48
CA GLU A 56 -7.27 0.99 -5.83
C GLU A 56 -6.15 0.92 -6.88
N TYR A 57 -4.90 1.17 -6.49
CA TYR A 57 -3.72 0.99 -7.34
C TYR A 57 -3.61 -0.43 -7.96
N LEU A 58 -4.02 -1.47 -7.22
CA LEU A 58 -3.90 -2.87 -7.63
C LEU A 58 -5.05 -3.34 -8.52
N LYS A 59 -6.18 -2.63 -8.56
CA LYS A 59 -7.43 -3.10 -9.18
C LYS A 59 -7.32 -3.43 -10.67
N ASN A 60 -6.43 -2.74 -11.38
CA ASN A 60 -6.20 -2.92 -12.83
C ASN A 60 -4.87 -3.65 -13.12
N LYS A 61 -4.25 -4.26 -12.10
CA LYS A 61 -3.02 -5.03 -12.22
C LYS A 61 -3.38 -6.50 -11.96
N LYS A 62 -3.42 -7.30 -13.04
CA LYS A 62 -3.73 -8.74 -12.99
C LYS A 62 -2.48 -9.56 -13.16
#